data_AF-W9ZE56-F1
#
_entry.id   AF-W9ZE56-F1
#
_cell.length_a   1.000
_cell.length_b   1.000
_cell.length_c   1.000
_cell.angle_alpha   90.00
_cell.angle_beta   90.00
_cell.angle_gamma   90.00
#
_symmetry.space_group_name_H-M   'P 1'
#
loop_
_entity.id
_entity.type
_entity.pdbx_description
1 polymer ?
#
loop_
_entity_poly.entity_id
_entity_poly.type
_entity_poly.pdbx_seq_one_letter_code
_entity_poly.pdbx_strand_id
1 'polypeptide(L)'
;MRILLVALLSLLASSANAYKTGLMGYGQSWYDPPCAYACRAVIGNAPLDCPSMAHGSMGTNEHSHSGSPLAPCIATNSDFLRTLAYCLSTRCADVSPSKLESYWSGQATGDKTVSAEWTYGAALANYDFNVFFDWEEAVQSTYVIILISIGVATPVFFSALGYLPFMNRAIHKIRPYLIYPSTFRGYNIRPLPYLLGNAPTIGQGLWIAMFFILNIILGAASRATSIRRLSNTPYLVCPATTHRGVLFAQQYPFMDHRLAVLDLFGPPPLVLAAYIRLGTYYTDVHKPYWIWGIIGTLCLVLLLVQSVLWFRRASYEAFLILHIVLAVFVIFGCWYHIYFWKPFSGVYELWIYMVCAVWFFDRLFRVLRVAKNGVRRASVVELSDEIVRLDISGVRWLSTPGYHAYIDFPTLQPFRPWQNYPFSITNTALLQEAFAAESSDSGDVEMS
;
A
#
# COMPACT_ATOMS: atom_id res chain seq x y z
N MET A 1 25.74 75.29 33.07
CA MET A 1 24.59 74.67 32.36
C MET A 1 24.78 74.57 30.84
N ARG A 2 25.28 75.60 30.14
CA ARG A 2 25.52 75.54 28.67
C ARG A 2 26.63 74.59 28.22
N ILE A 3 27.72 74.44 28.99
CA ILE A 3 28.86 73.56 28.64
C ILE A 3 28.48 72.07 28.77
N LEU A 4 27.66 71.72 29.75
CA LEU A 4 27.13 70.36 29.94
C LEU A 4 26.15 69.94 28.83
N LEU A 5 25.37 70.88 28.29
CA LEU A 5 24.42 70.59 27.21
C LEU A 5 25.12 70.30 25.88
N VAL A 6 26.20 71.02 25.58
CA VAL A 6 26.98 70.83 24.35
C VAL A 6 27.76 69.52 24.40
N ALA A 7 28.30 69.14 25.56
CA ALA A 7 28.96 67.84 25.75
C ALA A 7 27.98 66.65 25.64
N LEU A 8 26.74 66.82 26.13
CA LEU A 8 25.71 65.78 26.00
C LEU A 8 25.24 65.61 24.55
N LEU A 9 25.09 66.72 23.82
CA LEU A 9 24.72 66.71 22.40
C LEU A 9 25.82 66.15 21.49
N SER A 10 27.10 66.37 21.80
CA SER A 10 28.21 65.77 21.05
C SER A 10 28.39 64.28 21.35
N LEU A 11 28.10 63.81 22.58
CA LEU A 11 28.02 62.37 22.88
C LEU A 11 26.84 61.68 22.16
N LEU A 12 25.68 62.35 22.05
CA LEU A 12 24.52 61.84 21.30
C LEU A 12 24.74 61.86 19.78
N ALA A 13 25.52 62.81 19.25
CA ALA A 13 25.91 62.81 17.84
C ALA A 13 26.93 61.70 17.50
N SER A 14 27.76 61.30 18.48
CA SER A 14 28.76 60.24 18.32
C SER A 14 28.13 58.85 18.30
N SER A 15 26.98 58.64 18.95
CA SER A 15 26.23 57.38 18.88
C SER A 15 25.43 57.21 17.58
N ALA A 16 25.12 58.30 16.87
CA ALA A 16 24.44 58.24 15.57
C ALA A 16 25.34 57.71 14.43
N ASN A 17 26.66 57.87 14.55
CA ASN A 17 27.64 57.37 13.55
C ASN A 17 28.19 55.96 13.85
N ALA A 18 27.73 55.32 14.94
CA ALA A 18 28.11 53.95 15.29
C ALA A 18 27.35 52.86 14.49
N TYR A 19 26.66 53.23 13.40
CA TYR A 19 25.87 52.30 12.57
C TYR A 19 26.73 51.32 11.73
N LYS A 20 28.06 51.46 11.72
CA LYS A 20 28.95 50.62 10.89
C LYS A 20 29.69 49.51 11.65
N THR A 21 29.56 49.44 12.98
CA THR A 21 30.18 48.36 13.79
C THR A 21 29.23 47.95 14.92
N GLY A 22 28.12 47.31 14.56
CA GLY A 22 27.11 46.82 15.52
C GLY A 22 27.48 45.47 16.15
N LEU A 23 27.19 45.33 17.46
CA LEU A 23 27.17 44.06 18.18
C LEU A 23 26.06 43.14 17.61
N MET A 24 26.32 41.82 17.54
CA MET A 24 25.31 40.81 17.16
C MET A 24 24.02 41.00 17.99
N GLY A 25 22.92 41.38 17.33
CA GLY A 25 21.58 41.46 17.93
C GLY A 25 20.99 42.85 18.17
N TYR A 26 21.70 43.96 17.90
CA TYR A 26 21.15 45.32 18.05
C TYR A 26 20.98 46.01 16.68
N GLY A 27 19.77 45.93 16.12
CA GLY A 27 19.34 46.79 14.98
C GLY A 27 19.94 46.51 13.60
N GLN A 28 20.76 45.46 13.43
CA GLN A 28 21.35 45.09 12.13
C GLN A 28 21.04 43.62 11.81
N SER A 29 20.07 43.39 10.91
CA SER A 29 19.73 42.05 10.44
C SER A 29 20.65 41.66 9.28
N TRP A 30 21.68 40.85 9.56
CA TRP A 30 22.53 40.24 8.52
C TRP A 30 21.78 39.24 7.63
N TYR A 31 20.63 38.78 8.10
CA TYR A 31 19.73 37.86 7.43
C TYR A 31 18.39 38.55 7.17
N ASP A 32 18.27 39.23 6.03
CA ASP A 32 17.04 39.90 5.61
C ASP A 32 16.58 39.39 4.23
N PRO A 33 15.37 38.80 4.09
CA PRO A 33 14.43 38.45 5.16
C PRO A 33 14.85 37.18 5.92
N PRO A 34 14.63 37.09 7.24
CA PRO A 34 15.12 35.98 8.07
C PRO A 34 14.51 34.62 7.67
N CYS A 35 13.26 34.63 7.21
CA CYS A 35 12.58 33.42 6.72
C CYS A 35 13.30 32.79 5.52
N ALA A 36 13.93 33.59 4.66
CA ALA A 36 14.59 33.09 3.45
C ALA A 36 15.92 32.40 3.75
N TYR A 37 16.69 32.98 4.66
CA TYR A 37 17.91 32.38 5.18
C TYR A 37 17.62 31.12 6.01
N ALA A 38 16.52 31.10 6.78
CA ALA A 38 16.07 29.92 7.50
C ALA A 38 15.72 28.77 6.54
N CYS A 39 14.93 29.04 5.49
CA CYS A 39 14.64 28.07 4.43
C CYS A 39 15.92 27.49 3.84
N ARG A 40 16.85 28.34 3.39
CA ARG A 40 18.11 27.89 2.79
C ARG A 40 18.97 27.11 3.79
N ALA A 41 19.02 27.49 5.06
CA ALA A 41 19.81 26.79 6.07
C ALA A 41 19.30 25.36 6.33
N VAL A 42 17.98 25.16 6.36
CA VAL A 42 17.37 23.83 6.52
C VAL A 42 17.71 22.91 5.35
N ILE A 43 17.78 23.48 4.15
CA ILE A 43 17.99 22.75 2.89
C ILE A 43 19.49 22.62 2.53
N GLY A 44 20.34 23.52 3.04
CA GLY A 44 21.73 23.65 2.60
C GLY A 44 22.64 22.45 2.90
N ASN A 45 22.23 21.55 3.80
CA ASN A 45 22.95 20.32 4.12
C ASN A 45 22.38 19.08 3.41
N ALA A 46 21.43 19.26 2.50
CA ALA A 46 20.84 18.18 1.72
C ALA A 46 21.91 17.55 0.80
N PRO A 47 22.14 16.22 0.84
CA PRO A 47 23.10 15.55 -0.04
C PRO A 47 22.66 15.63 -1.50
N LEU A 48 23.32 16.45 -2.32
CA LEU A 48 22.97 16.56 -3.74
C LEU A 48 23.73 15.52 -4.58
N ASP A 49 23.04 14.88 -5.52
CA ASP A 49 23.67 14.02 -6.54
C ASP A 49 24.37 14.89 -7.59
N CYS A 50 25.51 15.46 -7.21
CA CYS A 50 26.38 16.20 -8.11
C CYS A 50 27.33 15.22 -8.80
N PRO A 51 27.56 15.33 -10.13
CA PRO A 51 28.72 14.70 -10.75
C PRO A 51 29.97 15.12 -9.97
N SER A 52 30.82 14.15 -9.59
CA SER A 52 31.98 14.39 -8.74
C SER A 52 32.87 15.48 -9.32
N MET A 53 32.81 16.68 -8.74
CA MET A 53 33.88 17.66 -8.85
C MET A 53 35.08 17.04 -8.13
N ALA A 54 36.19 16.90 -8.86
CA ALA A 54 37.39 16.20 -8.41
C ALA A 54 37.87 16.65 -7.01
N HIS A 55 38.35 15.68 -6.23
CA HIS A 55 39.00 15.88 -4.94
C HIS A 55 40.12 16.94 -5.02
N GLY A 56 39.89 18.10 -4.39
CA GLY A 56 40.91 19.08 -4.06
C GLY A 56 41.20 19.04 -2.55
N SER A 57 42.48 18.86 -2.21
CA SER A 57 43.05 18.57 -0.89
C SER A 57 42.53 19.40 0.30
N MET A 58 42.43 18.73 1.45
CA MET A 58 42.31 19.31 2.79
C MET A 58 43.57 20.14 3.10
N GLY A 59 43.48 21.46 2.97
CA GLY A 59 44.51 22.42 3.38
C GLY A 59 44.00 23.30 4.52
N THR A 60 44.75 23.34 5.62
CA THR A 60 44.47 24.07 6.86
C THR A 60 44.48 25.58 6.69
N ASN A 61 43.60 26.25 7.46
CA ASN A 61 43.66 27.65 7.91
C ASN A 61 43.81 28.73 6.84
N GLU A 62 42.69 29.33 6.43
CA GLU A 62 42.57 30.78 6.17
C GLU A 62 41.11 31.18 5.98
N HIS A 63 40.66 32.22 6.69
CA HIS A 63 39.35 32.84 6.50
C HIS A 63 39.35 33.64 5.18
N SER A 64 39.20 32.94 4.06
CA SER A 64 38.98 33.54 2.75
C SER A 64 37.50 33.47 2.36
N HIS A 65 36.98 34.56 1.79
CA HIS A 65 35.66 34.67 1.18
C HIS A 65 35.52 33.84 -0.12
N SER A 66 36.03 32.61 -0.12
CA SER A 66 35.92 31.69 -1.24
C SER A 66 34.58 30.95 -1.15
N GLY A 67 33.82 31.02 -2.24
CA GLY A 67 32.48 30.44 -2.35
C GLY A 67 32.43 28.95 -2.06
N SER A 68 31.26 28.47 -1.65
CA SER A 68 31.05 27.05 -1.40
C SER A 68 31.34 26.24 -2.68
N PRO A 69 32.22 25.22 -2.66
CA PRO A 69 32.51 24.38 -3.83
C PRO A 69 31.27 23.63 -4.37
N LEU A 70 30.16 23.65 -3.62
CA LEU A 70 28.87 23.08 -3.98
C LEU A 70 27.97 24.07 -4.76
N ALA A 71 28.31 25.37 -4.81
CA ALA A 71 27.47 26.40 -5.44
C ALA A 71 27.18 26.18 -6.94
N PRO A 72 28.15 25.73 -7.77
CA PRO A 72 27.87 25.40 -9.18
C PRO A 72 26.90 24.24 -9.34
N CYS A 73 26.96 23.22 -8.47
CA CYS A 73 26.01 22.12 -8.50
C CYS A 73 24.61 22.56 -8.07
N ILE A 74 24.52 23.37 -7.02
CA ILE A 74 23.23 23.93 -6.55
C ILE A 74 22.58 24.77 -7.66
N ALA A 75 23.37 25.53 -8.41
CA ALA A 75 22.88 26.42 -9.45
C ALA A 75 22.15 25.70 -10.59
N THR A 76 22.60 24.49 -10.95
CA THR A 76 21.99 23.65 -12.01
C THR A 76 21.05 22.59 -11.46
N ASN A 77 20.98 22.42 -10.14
CA ASN A 77 20.13 21.39 -9.52
C ASN A 77 18.69 21.92 -9.42
N SER A 78 17.87 21.54 -10.40
CA SER A 78 16.45 21.92 -10.46
C SER A 78 15.66 21.54 -9.20
N ASP A 79 16.00 20.43 -8.54
CA ASP A 79 15.34 19.96 -7.33
C ASP A 79 15.61 20.91 -6.14
N PHE A 80 16.87 21.28 -5.91
CA PHE A 80 17.24 22.25 -4.88
C PHE A 80 16.56 23.60 -5.10
N LEU A 81 16.56 24.10 -6.34
CA LEU A 81 15.93 25.38 -6.66
C LEU A 81 14.42 25.34 -6.41
N ARG A 82 13.69 24.37 -6.98
CA ARG A 82 12.23 24.22 -6.75
C ARG A 82 11.88 24.15 -5.26
N THR A 83 12.72 23.46 -4.48
CA THR A 83 12.58 23.40 -3.02
C THR A 83 12.59 24.77 -2.39
N LEU A 84 13.66 25.51 -2.66
CA LEU A 84 13.92 26.77 -2.01
C LEU A 84 12.79 27.73 -2.38
N ALA A 85 12.34 27.70 -3.64
CA ALA A 85 11.21 28.49 -4.10
C ALA A 85 9.92 28.17 -3.33
N TYR A 86 9.60 26.89 -3.12
CA TYR A 86 8.42 26.49 -2.36
C TYR A 86 8.51 26.82 -0.86
N CYS A 87 9.69 26.65 -0.25
CA CYS A 87 9.88 27.05 1.15
C CYS A 87 9.67 28.56 1.31
N LEU A 88 10.23 29.36 0.40
CA LEU A 88 10.06 30.81 0.40
C LEU A 88 8.59 31.20 0.19
N SER A 89 7.88 30.58 -0.77
CA SER A 89 6.47 30.93 -1.03
C SER A 89 5.54 30.61 0.15
N THR A 90 5.85 29.56 0.93
CA THR A 90 5.01 29.12 2.05
C THR A 90 5.39 29.75 3.39
N ARG A 91 6.68 29.97 3.64
CA ARG A 91 7.20 30.46 4.93
C ARG A 91 7.53 31.95 4.94
N CYS A 92 7.54 32.61 3.78
CA CYS A 92 7.73 34.05 3.63
C CYS A 92 6.51 34.73 2.97
N ALA A 93 5.29 34.35 3.35
CA ALA A 93 4.06 34.88 2.75
C ALA A 93 3.89 36.41 2.95
N ASP A 94 4.47 36.92 4.02
CA ASP A 94 4.44 38.31 4.48
C ASP A 94 5.56 39.18 3.85
N VAL A 95 6.39 38.61 2.98
CA VAL A 95 7.47 39.31 2.26
C VAL A 95 7.06 39.59 0.82
N SER A 96 7.42 40.78 0.31
CA SER A 96 7.13 41.12 -1.09
C SER A 96 7.88 40.21 -2.08
N PRO A 97 7.25 39.82 -3.21
CA PRO A 97 7.91 38.98 -4.21
C PRO A 97 9.20 39.58 -4.77
N SER A 98 9.27 40.91 -4.91
CA SER A 98 10.48 41.62 -5.36
C SER A 98 11.66 41.44 -4.40
N LYS A 99 11.40 41.37 -3.09
CA LYS A 99 12.41 41.16 -2.06
C LYS A 99 12.89 39.70 -2.06
N LEU A 100 11.99 38.75 -2.35
CA LEU A 100 12.35 37.33 -2.51
C LEU A 100 13.20 37.08 -3.77
N GLU A 101 12.89 37.74 -4.89
CA GLU A 101 13.72 37.68 -6.11
C GLU A 101 15.11 38.27 -5.88
N SER A 102 15.21 39.40 -5.15
CA SER A 102 16.49 39.99 -4.80
C SER A 102 17.33 39.09 -3.89
N TYR A 103 16.70 38.36 -2.97
CA TYR A 103 17.38 37.34 -2.16
C TYR A 103 17.85 36.18 -3.04
N TRP A 104 16.97 35.72 -3.94
CA TRP A 104 17.24 34.59 -4.82
C TRP A 104 18.47 34.82 -5.70
N SER A 105 18.54 35.96 -6.37
CA SER A 105 19.66 36.30 -7.27
C SER A 105 21.00 36.39 -6.54
N GLY A 106 20.98 36.76 -5.25
CA GLY A 106 22.21 36.98 -4.48
C GLY A 106 22.63 35.78 -3.62
N GLN A 107 21.70 34.95 -3.16
CA GLN A 107 21.96 34.02 -2.06
C GLN A 107 21.38 32.62 -2.24
N ALA A 108 20.60 32.34 -3.30
CA ALA A 108 19.99 31.01 -3.50
C ALA A 108 21.04 29.88 -3.50
N THR A 109 22.15 30.07 -4.22
CA THR A 109 23.26 29.11 -4.32
C THR A 109 24.19 29.15 -3.09
N GLY A 110 24.16 30.24 -2.31
CA GLY A 110 25.09 30.51 -1.21
C GLY A 110 26.38 31.21 -1.64
N ASP A 111 26.59 31.38 -2.94
CA ASP A 111 27.68 32.15 -3.50
C ASP A 111 27.11 33.26 -4.39
N LYS A 112 27.47 34.51 -4.13
CA LYS A 112 27.02 35.67 -4.91
C LYS A 112 27.54 35.65 -6.35
N THR A 113 28.60 34.89 -6.62
CA THR A 113 29.24 34.81 -7.94
C THR A 113 28.57 33.80 -8.86
N VAL A 114 27.76 32.89 -8.31
CA VAL A 114 27.08 31.83 -9.06
C VAL A 114 25.58 32.04 -8.99
N SER A 115 24.99 32.48 -10.10
CA SER A 115 23.53 32.61 -10.23
C SER A 115 22.87 31.26 -10.43
N ALA A 116 21.71 31.05 -9.80
CA ALA A 116 20.84 29.92 -10.09
C ALA A 116 20.39 29.95 -11.57
N GLU A 117 20.22 28.77 -12.17
CA GLU A 117 19.75 28.60 -13.56
C GLU A 117 18.36 29.22 -13.77
N TRP A 118 17.49 29.11 -12.77
CA TRP A 118 16.12 29.63 -12.81
C TRP A 118 15.93 30.81 -11.86
N THR A 119 15.04 31.74 -12.23
CA THR A 119 14.54 32.81 -11.34
C THR A 119 13.62 32.23 -10.27
N TYR A 120 13.35 32.97 -9.18
CA TYR A 120 12.46 32.46 -8.12
C TYR A 120 11.06 32.17 -8.67
N GLY A 121 10.50 33.10 -9.46
CA GLY A 121 9.22 32.90 -10.13
C GLY A 121 9.20 31.71 -11.10
N ALA A 122 10.26 31.51 -11.89
CA ALA A 122 10.36 30.36 -12.79
C ALA A 122 10.51 29.04 -12.02
N ALA A 123 11.29 29.01 -10.95
CA ALA A 123 11.47 27.82 -10.11
C ALA A 123 10.17 27.45 -9.38
N LEU A 124 9.39 28.45 -8.93
CA LEU A 124 8.09 28.24 -8.32
C LEU A 124 7.03 27.78 -9.34
N ALA A 125 7.04 28.34 -10.56
CA ALA A 125 6.11 27.93 -11.62
C ALA A 125 6.39 26.50 -12.11
N ASN A 126 7.64 26.05 -12.05
CA ASN A 126 8.04 24.69 -12.39
C ASN A 126 7.97 23.72 -11.20
N TYR A 127 7.43 24.13 -10.05
CA TYR A 127 7.16 23.22 -8.94
C TYR A 127 5.85 22.46 -9.20
N ASP A 128 5.95 21.13 -9.35
CA ASP A 128 4.79 20.25 -9.49
C ASP A 128 4.82 19.16 -8.41
N PHE A 129 3.93 19.28 -7.42
CA PHE A 129 3.73 18.28 -6.37
C PHE A 129 3.39 16.89 -6.95
N ASN A 130 2.71 16.84 -8.10
CA ASN A 130 2.31 15.58 -8.71
C ASN A 130 3.51 14.74 -9.15
N VAL A 131 4.63 15.35 -9.53
CA VAL A 131 5.84 14.61 -9.95
C VAL A 131 6.46 13.81 -8.80
N PHE A 132 6.43 14.34 -7.58
CA PHE A 132 6.88 13.59 -6.41
C PHE A 132 5.93 12.45 -6.08
N PHE A 133 4.64 12.77 -6.05
CA PHE A 133 3.58 11.82 -5.73
C PHE A 133 3.61 10.63 -6.70
N ASP A 134 3.74 10.88 -8.00
CA ASP A 134 3.85 9.85 -9.03
C ASP A 134 5.05 8.92 -8.82
N TRP A 135 6.19 9.48 -8.41
CA TRP A 135 7.38 8.68 -8.16
C TRP A 135 7.22 7.79 -6.92
N GLU A 136 6.69 8.33 -5.82
CA GLU A 136 6.39 7.54 -4.62
C GLU A 136 5.42 6.42 -4.96
N GLU A 137 4.35 6.71 -5.70
CA GLU A 137 3.39 5.70 -6.13
C GLU A 137 4.02 4.66 -7.07
N ALA A 138 4.90 5.06 -7.99
CA ALA A 138 5.61 4.13 -8.87
C ALA A 138 6.57 3.21 -8.09
N VAL A 139 7.31 3.76 -7.12
CA VAL A 139 8.23 2.99 -6.27
C VAL A 139 7.45 2.03 -5.38
N GLN A 140 6.39 2.49 -4.72
CA GLN A 140 5.51 1.65 -3.92
C GLN A 140 4.87 0.55 -4.76
N SER A 141 4.32 0.89 -5.92
CA SER A 141 3.74 -0.05 -6.88
C SER A 141 4.73 -1.15 -7.27
N THR A 142 5.99 -0.79 -7.52
CA THR A 142 7.05 -1.77 -7.85
C THR A 142 7.26 -2.77 -6.72
N TYR A 143 7.36 -2.31 -5.46
CA TYR A 143 7.49 -3.20 -4.31
C TYR A 143 6.25 -4.07 -4.08
N VAL A 144 5.06 -3.54 -4.32
CA VAL A 144 3.81 -4.32 -4.24
C VAL A 144 3.78 -5.42 -5.29
N ILE A 145 4.19 -5.14 -6.54
CA ILE A 145 4.27 -6.16 -7.60
C ILE A 145 5.25 -7.27 -7.22
N ILE A 146 6.43 -6.92 -6.69
CA ILE A 146 7.41 -7.90 -6.22
C ILE A 146 6.81 -8.78 -5.13
N LEU A 147 6.15 -8.17 -4.15
CA LEU A 147 5.54 -8.86 -3.03
C LEU A 147 4.43 -9.83 -3.47
N ILE A 148 3.52 -9.39 -4.35
CA ILE A 148 2.44 -10.22 -4.90
C ILE A 148 3.03 -11.35 -5.75
N SER A 149 4.03 -11.05 -6.58
CA SER A 149 4.67 -12.05 -7.45
C SER A 149 5.31 -13.16 -6.63
N ILE A 150 6.08 -12.82 -5.59
CA ILE A 150 6.67 -13.82 -4.69
C ILE A 150 5.55 -14.55 -3.92
N GLY A 151 4.58 -13.82 -3.37
CA GLY A 151 3.47 -14.38 -2.61
C GLY A 151 2.67 -15.43 -3.37
N VAL A 152 2.41 -15.21 -4.66
CA VAL A 152 1.70 -16.16 -5.55
C VAL A 152 2.64 -17.24 -6.09
N ALA A 153 3.86 -16.88 -6.48
CA ALA A 153 4.82 -17.83 -7.06
C ALA A 153 5.23 -18.92 -6.07
N THR A 154 5.43 -18.59 -4.79
CA THR A 154 5.85 -19.55 -3.77
C THR A 154 4.90 -20.75 -3.63
N PRO A 155 3.60 -20.60 -3.34
CA PRO A 155 2.69 -21.73 -3.21
C PRO A 155 2.49 -22.47 -4.54
N VAL A 156 2.48 -21.76 -5.67
CA VAL A 156 2.38 -22.40 -7.00
C VAL A 156 3.59 -23.26 -7.29
N PHE A 157 4.80 -22.77 -7.00
CA PHE A 157 6.05 -23.50 -7.18
C PHE A 157 6.09 -24.77 -6.33
N PHE A 158 5.79 -24.67 -5.03
CA PHE A 158 5.77 -25.85 -4.15
C PHE A 158 4.65 -26.84 -4.50
N SER A 159 3.51 -26.36 -4.99
CA SER A 159 2.45 -27.23 -5.52
C SER A 159 2.90 -27.94 -6.80
N ALA A 160 3.60 -27.23 -7.71
CA ALA A 160 4.13 -27.77 -8.95
C ALA A 160 5.18 -28.88 -8.70
N LEU A 161 6.03 -28.72 -7.67
CA LEU A 161 6.97 -29.77 -7.25
C LEU A 161 6.26 -31.09 -6.88
N GLY A 162 5.01 -31.02 -6.42
CA GLY A 162 4.16 -32.18 -6.12
C GLY A 162 3.81 -33.04 -7.33
N TYR A 163 3.88 -32.49 -8.55
CA TYR A 163 3.60 -33.22 -9.77
C TYR A 163 4.84 -33.87 -10.38
N LEU A 164 6.04 -33.58 -9.87
CA LEU A 164 7.28 -34.16 -10.37
C LEU A 164 7.45 -35.59 -9.84
N PRO A 165 7.63 -36.60 -10.71
CA PRO A 165 7.61 -38.01 -10.31
C PRO A 165 8.73 -38.38 -9.32
N PHE A 166 9.86 -37.68 -9.36
CA PHE A 166 11.00 -37.91 -8.46
C PHE A 166 10.84 -37.29 -7.07
N MET A 167 10.00 -36.26 -6.92
CA MET A 167 9.84 -35.54 -5.65
C MET A 167 8.89 -36.23 -4.67
N ASN A 168 8.08 -37.18 -5.13
CA ASN A 168 7.06 -37.86 -4.32
C ASN A 168 7.63 -38.42 -3.00
N ARG A 169 8.78 -39.08 -3.04
CA ARG A 169 9.41 -39.66 -1.84
C ARG A 169 9.84 -38.60 -0.82
N ALA A 170 10.39 -37.48 -1.29
CA ALA A 170 10.77 -36.36 -0.43
C ALA A 170 9.53 -35.68 0.18
N ILE A 171 8.50 -35.45 -0.64
CA ILE A 171 7.25 -34.81 -0.21
C ILE A 171 6.56 -35.64 0.87
N HIS A 172 6.45 -36.97 0.69
CA HIS A 172 5.85 -37.85 1.70
C HIS A 172 6.56 -37.80 3.05
N LYS A 173 7.89 -37.63 3.07
CA LYS A 173 8.65 -37.43 4.32
C LYS A 173 8.40 -36.06 4.95
N ILE A 174 8.13 -35.04 4.15
CA ILE A 174 7.94 -33.65 4.60
C ILE A 174 6.51 -33.38 5.08
N ARG A 175 5.47 -34.04 4.50
CA ARG A 175 4.05 -33.78 4.84
C ARG A 175 3.74 -33.81 6.35
N PRO A 176 4.24 -34.78 7.14
CA PRO A 176 3.98 -34.84 8.58
C PRO A 176 4.55 -33.66 9.37
N TYR A 177 5.53 -32.94 8.83
CA TYR A 177 6.17 -31.82 9.49
C TYR A 177 5.62 -30.47 9.03
N LEU A 178 5.24 -30.33 7.75
CA LEU A 178 4.82 -29.03 7.19
C LEU A 178 3.32 -28.91 6.88
N ILE A 179 2.62 -30.00 6.54
CA ILE A 179 1.24 -29.93 6.03
C ILE A 179 0.22 -30.26 7.12
N TYR A 180 0.40 -31.36 7.84
CA TYR A 180 -0.58 -31.83 8.81
C TYR A 180 -0.58 -31.10 10.16
N PRO A 181 0.57 -30.76 10.78
CA PRO A 181 0.57 -30.07 12.06
C PRO A 181 0.17 -28.60 11.89
N SER A 182 -0.62 -28.08 12.82
CA SER A 182 -0.88 -26.65 12.94
C SER A 182 0.27 -25.93 13.65
N THR A 183 0.43 -24.64 13.38
CA THR A 183 1.46 -23.80 14.01
C THR A 183 1.30 -23.74 15.53
N PHE A 184 0.06 -23.85 16.03
CA PHE A 184 -0.25 -23.80 17.46
C PHE A 184 -0.55 -25.21 18.00
N ARG A 185 0.28 -25.67 18.94
CA ARG A 185 0.13 -26.99 19.55
C ARG A 185 -1.29 -27.20 20.10
N GLY A 186 -1.95 -28.27 19.69
CA GLY A 186 -3.30 -28.63 20.12
C GLY A 186 -4.46 -27.99 19.34
N TYR A 187 -4.19 -27.13 18.35
CA TYR A 187 -5.21 -26.51 17.49
C TYR A 187 -5.37 -27.19 16.11
N ASN A 188 -4.94 -28.45 15.99
CA ASN A 188 -5.04 -29.21 14.75
C ASN A 188 -6.49 -29.64 14.43
N ILE A 189 -7.33 -29.80 15.46
CA ILE A 189 -8.70 -30.33 15.38
C ILE A 189 -9.75 -29.40 15.99
N ARG A 190 -9.31 -28.24 16.51
CA ARG A 190 -10.20 -27.26 17.15
C ARG A 190 -9.95 -25.86 16.57
N PRO A 191 -11.00 -25.05 16.42
CA PRO A 191 -10.84 -23.66 16.02
C PRO A 191 -10.14 -22.85 17.13
N LEU A 192 -9.53 -21.74 16.73
CA LEU A 192 -8.98 -20.74 17.64
C LEU A 192 -10.08 -20.12 18.51
N PRO A 193 -9.74 -19.66 19.73
CA PRO A 193 -10.68 -18.96 20.60
C PRO A 193 -11.28 -17.73 19.89
N TYR A 194 -12.42 -17.23 20.37
CA TYR A 194 -13.12 -16.05 19.81
C TYR A 194 -13.58 -16.18 18.35
N LEU A 195 -13.78 -17.40 17.84
CA LEU A 195 -14.15 -17.64 16.43
C LEU A 195 -13.18 -16.99 15.43
N LEU A 196 -11.89 -16.95 15.77
CA LEU A 196 -10.82 -16.47 14.88
C LEU A 196 -10.59 -17.39 13.67
N GLY A 197 -11.19 -18.58 13.66
CA GLY A 197 -11.10 -19.55 12.57
C GLY A 197 -10.17 -20.72 12.89
N ASN A 198 -9.68 -21.40 11.86
CA ASN A 198 -8.77 -22.53 12.02
C ASN A 198 -7.32 -22.03 12.13
N ALA A 199 -6.51 -22.69 12.98
CA ALA A 199 -5.09 -22.38 13.06
C ALA A 199 -4.39 -22.72 11.73
N PRO A 200 -3.45 -21.88 11.26
CA PRO A 200 -2.68 -22.19 10.07
C PRO A 200 -1.84 -23.45 10.28
N THR A 201 -1.60 -24.20 9.20
CA THR A 201 -0.60 -25.29 9.19
C THR A 201 0.81 -24.73 9.34
N ILE A 202 1.80 -25.55 9.72
CA ILE A 202 3.19 -25.07 9.82
C ILE A 202 3.67 -24.46 8.49
N GLY A 203 3.35 -25.09 7.36
CA GLY A 203 3.67 -24.54 6.03
C GLY A 203 2.98 -23.21 5.73
N GLN A 204 1.70 -23.07 6.08
CA GLN A 204 0.98 -21.80 5.97
C GLN A 204 1.60 -20.73 6.88
N GLY A 205 1.98 -21.10 8.11
CA GLY A 205 2.66 -20.21 9.05
C GLY A 205 4.01 -19.72 8.54
N LEU A 206 4.83 -20.60 7.96
CA LEU A 206 6.10 -20.23 7.32
C LEU A 206 5.90 -19.29 6.14
N TRP A 207 4.87 -19.52 5.32
CA TRP A 207 4.53 -18.62 4.22
C TRP A 207 4.06 -17.24 4.71
N ILE A 208 3.24 -17.19 5.75
CA ILE A 208 2.83 -15.92 6.40
C ILE A 208 4.07 -15.21 6.98
N ALA A 209 4.97 -15.93 7.65
CA ALA A 209 6.20 -15.37 8.20
C ALA A 209 7.12 -14.81 7.11
N MET A 210 7.29 -15.54 6.01
CA MET A 210 8.01 -15.06 4.82
C MET A 210 7.39 -13.76 4.31
N PHE A 211 6.07 -13.72 4.13
CA PHE A 211 5.37 -12.52 3.65
C PHE A 211 5.58 -11.34 4.62
N PHE A 212 5.45 -11.56 5.93
CA PHE A 212 5.67 -10.55 6.96
C PHE A 212 7.11 -9.99 6.93
N ILE A 213 8.12 -10.86 6.83
CA ILE A 213 9.53 -10.46 6.72
C ILE A 213 9.78 -9.65 5.44
N LEU A 214 9.24 -10.10 4.30
CA LEU A 214 9.36 -9.37 3.04
C LEU A 214 8.72 -7.98 3.13
N ASN A 215 7.56 -7.85 3.77
CA ASN A 215 6.93 -6.54 4.00
C ASN A 215 7.81 -5.60 4.84
N ILE A 216 8.45 -6.12 5.89
CA ILE A 216 9.38 -5.32 6.70
C ILE A 216 10.60 -4.89 5.87
N ILE A 217 11.20 -5.81 5.13
CA ILE A 217 12.40 -5.52 4.33
C ILE A 217 12.09 -4.52 3.21
N LEU A 218 11.04 -4.77 2.42
CA LEU A 218 10.64 -3.91 1.31
C LEU A 218 10.11 -2.56 1.81
N GLY A 219 9.39 -2.53 2.93
CA GLY A 219 8.96 -1.28 3.56
C GLY A 219 10.13 -0.46 4.10
N ALA A 220 11.14 -1.10 4.71
CA ALA A 220 12.37 -0.44 5.14
C ALA A 220 13.19 0.07 3.95
N ALA A 221 13.29 -0.71 2.87
CA ALA A 221 13.94 -0.32 1.63
C ALA A 221 13.23 0.87 0.98
N SER A 222 11.90 0.80 0.82
CA SER A 222 11.08 1.91 0.30
C SER A 222 11.33 3.17 1.11
N ARG A 223 11.29 3.07 2.45
CA ARG A 223 11.58 4.20 3.33
C ARG A 223 12.99 4.76 3.16
N ALA A 224 14.00 3.90 3.06
CA ALA A 224 15.37 4.34 2.85
C ALA A 224 15.54 5.04 1.49
N THR A 225 14.87 4.55 0.45
CA THR A 225 14.86 5.16 -0.88
C THR A 225 14.12 6.49 -0.88
N SER A 226 12.94 6.57 -0.24
CA SER A 226 12.21 7.82 -0.04
C SER A 226 13.02 8.81 0.78
N ILE A 227 13.67 8.40 1.88
CA ILE A 227 14.55 9.28 2.68
C ILE A 227 15.76 9.76 1.87
N ARG A 228 16.40 8.87 1.09
CA ARG A 228 17.51 9.25 0.21
C ARG A 228 17.05 10.22 -0.87
N ARG A 229 15.86 10.02 -1.42
CA ARG A 229 15.29 10.98 -2.38
C ARG A 229 14.97 12.27 -1.66
N LEU A 230 14.20 12.29 -0.58
CA LEU A 230 13.97 13.46 0.30
C LEU A 230 15.26 14.21 0.67
N SER A 231 16.37 13.50 0.87
CA SER A 231 17.68 14.10 1.14
C SER A 231 18.37 14.63 -0.11
N ASN A 232 18.20 13.98 -1.27
CA ASN A 232 18.75 14.40 -2.57
C ASN A 232 17.85 15.37 -3.35
N THR A 233 16.61 15.51 -2.90
CA THR A 233 15.55 16.30 -3.47
C THR A 233 14.97 17.17 -2.34
N PRO A 234 15.55 18.34 -2.10
CA PRO A 234 15.26 19.08 -0.87
C PRO A 234 13.79 19.55 -0.76
N TYR A 235 12.98 19.42 -1.84
CA TYR A 235 11.66 20.04 -2.06
C TYR A 235 10.55 19.48 -1.18
N LEU A 236 10.92 18.55 -0.31
CA LEU A 236 10.03 17.76 0.50
C LEU A 236 10.36 17.82 2.00
N VAL A 237 11.48 18.44 2.40
CA VAL A 237 11.84 18.53 3.84
C VAL A 237 10.87 19.46 4.60
N CYS A 238 10.34 20.49 3.94
CA CYS A 238 9.42 21.45 4.57
C CYS A 238 7.98 20.95 4.78
N PRO A 239 7.42 20.07 3.93
CA PRO A 239 6.23 19.29 4.29
C PRO A 239 6.55 18.07 5.18
N ALA A 240 7.60 17.31 4.90
CA ALA A 240 7.84 15.97 5.48
C ALA A 240 8.22 15.97 6.98
N THR A 241 8.68 17.10 7.53
CA THR A 241 8.95 17.22 8.98
C THR A 241 7.68 17.07 9.84
N THR A 242 6.50 17.10 9.23
CA THR A 242 5.20 16.82 9.89
C THR A 242 4.60 15.44 9.58
N HIS A 243 5.16 14.67 8.63
CA HIS A 243 4.57 13.42 8.13
C HIS A 243 5.35 12.18 8.60
N ARG A 244 5.22 11.83 9.89
CA ARG A 244 5.88 10.64 10.48
C ARG A 244 5.06 9.33 10.42
N GLY A 245 3.91 9.27 9.73
CA GLY A 245 3.03 8.08 9.80
C GLY A 245 2.48 7.51 8.49
N VAL A 246 2.78 8.11 7.33
CA VAL A 246 2.01 7.87 6.09
C VAL A 246 2.40 6.60 5.32
N LEU A 247 3.58 6.03 5.55
CA LEU A 247 4.15 5.02 4.63
C LEU A 247 3.99 3.54 5.06
N PHE A 248 3.21 3.23 6.11
CA PHE A 248 3.09 1.85 6.59
C PHE A 248 1.79 1.13 6.18
N ALA A 249 0.78 1.85 5.68
CA ALA A 249 -0.60 1.33 5.56
C ALA A 249 -1.08 1.05 4.11
N GLN A 250 -0.30 1.34 3.08
CA GLN A 250 -0.69 1.07 1.68
C GLN A 250 -0.29 -0.33 1.19
N GLN A 251 0.34 -1.15 2.04
CA GLN A 251 1.03 -2.39 1.65
C GLN A 251 0.12 -3.65 1.63
N TYR A 252 -1.16 -3.57 1.99
CA TYR A 252 -1.97 -4.76 2.29
C TYR A 252 -3.26 -4.93 1.47
N PRO A 253 -3.24 -4.97 0.12
CA PRO A 253 -4.46 -5.28 -0.63
C PRO A 253 -4.83 -6.78 -0.61
N PHE A 254 -3.96 -7.69 -0.14
CA PHE A 254 -4.13 -9.13 -0.36
C PHE A 254 -4.25 -10.01 0.90
N MET A 255 -4.18 -9.45 2.10
CA MET A 255 -4.23 -10.24 3.34
C MET A 255 -5.31 -9.75 4.31
N ASP A 256 -6.32 -10.61 4.48
CA ASP A 256 -7.40 -10.57 5.47
C ASP A 256 -8.27 -9.29 5.44
N HIS A 257 -9.56 -9.46 5.13
CA HIS A 257 -10.58 -8.38 5.14
C HIS A 257 -10.63 -7.60 6.47
N ARG A 258 -10.11 -8.19 7.56
CA ARG A 258 -10.06 -7.56 8.89
C ARG A 258 -8.92 -6.56 9.07
N LEU A 259 -7.79 -6.74 8.38
CA LEU A 259 -6.65 -5.80 8.45
C LEU A 259 -6.87 -4.57 7.54
N ALA A 260 -7.57 -4.76 6.41
CA ALA A 260 -7.99 -3.66 5.54
C ALA A 260 -8.86 -2.58 6.24
N VAL A 261 -9.57 -2.96 7.32
CA VAL A 261 -10.35 -2.01 8.13
C VAL A 261 -9.46 -1.04 8.90
N LEU A 262 -8.30 -1.50 9.42
CA LEU A 262 -7.35 -0.64 10.13
C LEU A 262 -6.68 0.37 9.18
N ASP A 263 -6.43 -0.05 7.94
CA ASP A 263 -5.87 0.80 6.88
C ASP A 263 -6.90 1.80 6.30
N LEU A 264 -8.19 1.66 6.58
CA LEU A 264 -9.23 2.60 6.12
C LEU A 264 -9.42 3.78 7.08
N PHE A 265 -9.13 3.63 8.37
CA PHE A 265 -9.32 4.68 9.37
C PHE A 265 -8.13 5.64 9.50
N GLY A 266 -6.94 5.28 9.01
CA GLY A 266 -5.71 6.09 9.14
C GLY A 266 -5.44 7.07 7.99
N PRO A 267 -5.31 6.60 6.73
CA PRO A 267 -4.90 7.41 5.59
C PRO A 267 -5.90 8.50 5.16
N PRO A 268 -7.22 8.25 5.05
CA PRO A 268 -8.17 9.27 4.56
C PRO A 268 -8.26 10.52 5.45
N PRO A 269 -8.34 10.42 6.80
CA PRO A 269 -8.33 11.60 7.66
C PRO A 269 -7.02 12.38 7.62
N LEU A 270 -5.88 11.69 7.46
CA LEU A 270 -4.55 12.30 7.38
C LEU A 270 -4.33 13.04 6.05
N VAL A 271 -4.75 12.45 4.94
CA VAL A 271 -4.72 13.10 3.62
C VAL A 271 -5.65 14.30 3.62
N LEU A 272 -6.87 14.16 4.14
CA LEU A 272 -7.81 15.27 4.29
C LEU A 272 -7.21 16.40 5.16
N ALA A 273 -6.57 16.07 6.28
CA ALA A 273 -5.87 17.05 7.11
C ALA A 273 -4.74 17.77 6.35
N ALA A 274 -4.01 17.07 5.48
CA ALA A 274 -2.99 17.68 4.63
C ALA A 274 -3.60 18.68 3.63
N TYR A 275 -4.67 18.30 2.92
CA TYR A 275 -5.37 19.18 1.97
C TYR A 275 -5.98 20.41 2.64
N ILE A 276 -6.49 20.27 3.87
CA ILE A 276 -6.97 21.40 4.67
C ILE A 276 -5.81 22.33 5.05
N ARG A 277 -4.66 21.76 5.44
CA ARG A 277 -3.46 22.53 5.84
C ARG A 277 -2.76 23.21 4.65
N LEU A 278 -2.90 22.65 3.45
CA LEU A 278 -2.42 23.22 2.18
C LEU A 278 -3.40 24.26 1.60
N GLY A 279 -4.62 24.37 2.14
CA GLY A 279 -5.64 25.30 1.66
C GLY A 279 -6.29 24.93 0.32
N THR A 280 -5.92 23.79 -0.28
CA THR A 280 -6.39 23.34 -1.59
C THR A 280 -7.69 22.51 -1.54
N TYR A 281 -8.13 22.12 -0.34
CA TYR A 281 -9.34 21.31 -0.15
C TYR A 281 -10.59 21.88 -0.82
N TYR A 282 -10.88 23.17 -0.62
CA TYR A 282 -12.09 23.81 -1.11
C TYR A 282 -12.15 23.89 -2.65
N THR A 283 -11.00 23.96 -3.31
CA THR A 283 -10.92 23.99 -4.79
C THR A 283 -10.96 22.60 -5.39
N ASP A 284 -10.45 21.60 -4.67
CA ASP A 284 -10.25 20.25 -5.19
C ASP A 284 -11.47 19.34 -4.99
N VAL A 285 -12.24 19.51 -3.91
CA VAL A 285 -13.41 18.68 -3.58
C VAL A 285 -14.50 18.70 -4.67
N HIS A 286 -14.58 19.78 -5.44
CA HIS A 286 -15.55 19.93 -6.54
C HIS A 286 -15.08 19.32 -7.86
N LYS A 287 -13.83 18.86 -7.94
CA LYS A 287 -13.31 18.23 -9.16
C LYS A 287 -13.91 16.83 -9.34
N PRO A 288 -14.16 16.39 -10.58
CA PRO A 288 -14.84 15.13 -10.85
C PRO A 288 -14.08 13.92 -10.27
N TYR A 289 -12.75 13.91 -10.32
CA TYR A 289 -11.97 12.80 -9.76
C TYR A 289 -12.12 12.68 -8.24
N TRP A 290 -12.27 13.78 -7.51
CA TRP A 290 -12.49 13.76 -6.06
C TRP A 290 -13.83 13.14 -5.70
N ILE A 291 -14.89 13.50 -6.43
CA ILE A 291 -16.23 12.97 -6.22
C ILE A 291 -16.25 11.46 -6.44
N TRP A 292 -15.66 10.98 -7.54
CA TRP A 292 -15.55 9.53 -7.82
C TRP A 292 -14.68 8.80 -6.80
N GLY A 293 -13.63 9.44 -6.28
CA GLY A 293 -12.83 8.93 -5.17
C GLY A 293 -13.67 8.72 -3.90
N ILE A 294 -14.48 9.72 -3.51
CA ILE A 294 -15.39 9.62 -2.35
C ILE A 294 -16.40 8.49 -2.54
N ILE A 295 -17.04 8.40 -3.72
CA ILE A 295 -18.01 7.33 -4.02
C ILE A 295 -17.34 5.95 -3.90
N GLY A 296 -16.15 5.78 -4.49
CA GLY A 296 -15.39 4.54 -4.41
C GLY A 296 -15.02 4.16 -2.97
N THR A 297 -14.55 5.12 -2.17
CA THR A 297 -14.22 4.89 -0.75
C THR A 297 -15.45 4.51 0.07
N LEU A 298 -16.59 5.19 -0.13
CA LEU A 298 -17.83 4.84 0.57
C LEU A 298 -18.30 3.42 0.23
N CYS A 299 -18.27 3.05 -1.05
CA CYS A 299 -18.58 1.68 -1.47
C CYS A 299 -17.63 0.66 -0.85
N LEU A 300 -16.34 0.96 -0.75
CA LEU A 300 -15.34 0.11 -0.09
C LEU A 300 -15.61 -0.04 1.41
N VAL A 301 -15.95 1.05 2.11
CA VAL A 301 -16.32 1.01 3.54
C VAL A 301 -17.53 0.11 3.74
N LEU A 302 -18.59 0.29 2.95
CA LEU A 302 -19.78 -0.54 2.99
C LEU A 302 -19.45 -2.02 2.71
N LEU A 303 -18.56 -2.27 1.75
CA LEU A 303 -18.08 -3.60 1.42
C LEU A 303 -17.38 -4.28 2.60
N LEU A 304 -16.58 -3.55 3.37
CA LEU A 304 -15.93 -4.07 4.58
C LEU A 304 -16.94 -4.31 5.71
N VAL A 305 -17.86 -3.36 5.96
CA VAL A 305 -18.87 -3.48 7.02
C VAL A 305 -19.78 -4.69 6.78
N GLN A 306 -20.28 -4.90 5.57
CA GLN A 306 -21.12 -6.06 5.28
C GLN A 306 -20.36 -7.39 5.35
N SER A 307 -19.03 -7.37 5.25
CA SER A 307 -18.18 -8.57 5.32
C SER A 307 -17.97 -9.08 6.75
N VAL A 308 -18.44 -8.32 7.75
CA VAL A 308 -18.41 -8.75 9.16
C VAL A 308 -19.26 -10.01 9.34
N LEU A 309 -18.75 -10.93 10.16
CA LEU A 309 -19.36 -12.25 10.40
C LEU A 309 -20.83 -12.19 10.79
N TRP A 310 -21.25 -11.14 11.50
CA TRP A 310 -22.62 -10.94 11.92
C TRP A 310 -23.58 -10.81 10.73
N PHE A 311 -23.28 -9.93 9.77
CA PHE A 311 -24.09 -9.74 8.57
C PHE A 311 -24.12 -11.00 7.70
N ARG A 312 -22.96 -11.65 7.50
CA ARG A 312 -22.86 -12.86 6.68
C ARG A 312 -23.66 -14.05 7.24
N ARG A 313 -23.82 -14.14 8.56
CA ARG A 313 -24.63 -15.18 9.21
C ARG A 313 -26.13 -14.85 9.19
N ALA A 314 -26.49 -13.58 9.24
CA ALA A 314 -27.89 -13.16 9.21
C ALA A 314 -28.55 -13.45 7.85
N SER A 315 -27.87 -13.16 6.74
CA SER A 315 -28.34 -13.54 5.40
C SER A 315 -27.16 -13.66 4.43
N TYR A 316 -26.76 -14.90 4.16
CA TYR A 316 -25.62 -15.19 3.26
C TYR A 316 -25.91 -14.78 1.81
N GLU A 317 -27.13 -15.01 1.32
CA GLU A 317 -27.52 -14.70 -0.06
C GLU A 317 -27.54 -13.19 -0.32
N ALA A 318 -28.14 -12.43 0.59
CA ALA A 318 -28.17 -10.97 0.48
C ALA A 318 -26.75 -10.38 0.58
N PHE A 319 -25.94 -10.90 1.51
CA PHE A 319 -24.53 -10.56 1.62
C PHE A 319 -23.78 -10.77 0.30
N LEU A 320 -23.90 -11.95 -0.31
CA LEU A 320 -23.17 -12.29 -1.54
C LEU A 320 -23.53 -11.36 -2.70
N ILE A 321 -24.83 -11.11 -2.92
CA ILE A 321 -25.31 -10.25 -4.01
C ILE A 321 -24.86 -8.81 -3.79
N LEU A 322 -25.08 -8.26 -2.59
CA LEU A 322 -24.68 -6.89 -2.25
C LEU A 322 -23.16 -6.71 -2.35
N HIS A 323 -22.39 -7.73 -1.98
CA HIS A 323 -20.93 -7.73 -2.10
C HIS A 323 -20.44 -7.69 -3.54
N ILE A 324 -21.05 -8.44 -4.44
CA ILE A 324 -20.72 -8.39 -5.87
C ILE A 324 -21.07 -7.01 -6.45
N VAL A 325 -22.28 -6.50 -6.15
CA VAL A 325 -22.72 -5.18 -6.64
C VAL A 325 -21.79 -4.07 -6.15
N LEU A 326 -21.47 -4.04 -4.85
CA LEU A 326 -20.54 -3.04 -4.30
C LEU A 326 -19.13 -3.18 -4.87
N ALA A 327 -18.63 -4.40 -5.11
CA ALA A 327 -17.32 -4.60 -5.74
C ALA A 327 -17.27 -4.02 -7.17
N VAL A 328 -18.35 -4.18 -7.95
CA VAL A 328 -18.48 -3.55 -9.28
C VAL A 328 -18.43 -2.02 -9.16
N PHE A 329 -19.18 -1.43 -8.23
CA PHE A 329 -19.16 0.02 -8.00
C PHE A 329 -17.79 0.55 -7.56
N VAL A 330 -17.05 -0.21 -6.74
CA VAL A 330 -15.67 0.15 -6.36
C VAL A 330 -14.76 0.21 -7.59
N ILE A 331 -14.83 -0.80 -8.48
CA ILE A 331 -14.04 -0.82 -9.71
C ILE A 331 -14.38 0.37 -10.61
N PHE A 332 -15.67 0.69 -10.79
CA PHE A 332 -16.09 1.87 -11.55
C PHE A 332 -15.64 3.17 -10.88
N GLY A 333 -15.75 3.29 -9.55
CA GLY A 333 -15.27 4.44 -8.79
C GLY A 333 -13.78 4.67 -8.96
N CYS A 334 -12.96 3.60 -8.87
CA CYS A 334 -11.53 3.66 -9.12
C CYS A 334 -11.21 4.06 -10.57
N TRP A 335 -11.91 3.48 -11.55
CA TRP A 335 -11.71 3.80 -12.96
C TRP A 335 -11.95 5.28 -13.25
N TYR A 336 -13.10 5.82 -12.84
CA TYR A 336 -13.43 7.22 -13.07
C TYR A 336 -12.57 8.18 -12.23
N HIS A 337 -12.18 7.78 -11.01
CA HIS A 337 -11.24 8.54 -10.19
C HIS A 337 -9.90 8.74 -10.93
N ILE A 338 -9.32 7.67 -11.47
CA ILE A 338 -8.06 7.73 -12.22
C ILE A 338 -8.25 8.49 -13.54
N TYR A 339 -9.29 8.16 -14.31
CA TYR A 339 -9.53 8.76 -15.62
C TYR A 339 -9.67 10.29 -15.56
N PHE A 340 -10.39 10.82 -14.57
CA PHE A 340 -10.58 12.26 -14.41
C PHE A 340 -9.40 12.97 -13.76
N TRP A 341 -8.52 12.25 -13.04
CA TRP A 341 -7.33 12.83 -12.44
C TRP A 341 -6.16 12.87 -13.42
N LYS A 342 -5.82 11.73 -14.02
CA LYS A 342 -4.73 11.55 -14.98
C LYS A 342 -5.19 10.69 -16.15
N PRO A 343 -5.80 11.29 -17.18
CA PRO A 343 -6.17 10.55 -18.37
C PRO A 343 -4.89 10.00 -19.04
N PHE A 344 -4.80 8.68 -19.18
CA PHE A 344 -3.73 7.94 -19.88
C PHE A 344 -2.39 7.85 -19.14
N SER A 345 -2.41 7.54 -17.84
CA SER A 345 -1.16 7.28 -17.10
C SER A 345 -0.46 5.98 -17.52
N GLY A 346 -1.24 5.00 -18.02
CA GLY A 346 -0.81 3.64 -18.33
C GLY A 346 -0.61 2.75 -17.10
N VAL A 347 -0.15 3.30 -15.97
CA VAL A 347 0.22 2.51 -14.77
C VAL A 347 -1.00 2.17 -13.91
N TYR A 348 -1.87 3.14 -13.61
CA TYR A 348 -3.01 2.88 -12.72
C TYR A 348 -4.11 2.05 -13.40
N GLU A 349 -4.30 2.24 -14.72
CA GLU A 349 -5.25 1.47 -15.51
C GLU A 349 -4.86 -0.03 -15.55
N LEU A 350 -3.57 -0.34 -15.60
CA LEU A 350 -3.07 -1.73 -15.56
C LEU A 350 -3.50 -2.45 -14.28
N TRP A 351 -3.48 -1.80 -13.13
CA TRP A 351 -3.94 -2.41 -11.86
C TRP A 351 -5.41 -2.81 -11.93
N ILE A 352 -6.26 -1.96 -12.50
CA ILE A 352 -7.68 -2.28 -12.69
C ILE A 352 -7.85 -3.44 -13.66
N TYR A 353 -7.09 -3.46 -14.77
CA TYR A 353 -7.12 -4.57 -15.72
C TYR A 353 -6.68 -5.89 -15.08
N MET A 354 -5.67 -5.88 -14.23
CA MET A 354 -5.22 -7.08 -13.51
C MET A 354 -6.30 -7.61 -12.57
N VAL A 355 -6.95 -6.74 -11.78
CA VAL A 355 -8.06 -7.14 -10.89
C VAL A 355 -9.22 -7.71 -11.69
N CYS A 356 -9.61 -7.06 -12.78
CA CYS A 356 -10.67 -7.54 -13.67
C CYS A 356 -10.31 -8.88 -14.32
N ALA A 357 -9.06 -9.06 -14.76
CA ALA A 357 -8.58 -10.29 -15.34
C ALA A 357 -8.62 -11.45 -14.34
N VAL A 358 -8.08 -11.26 -13.13
CA VAL A 358 -8.11 -12.28 -12.07
C VAL A 358 -9.55 -12.67 -11.73
N TRP A 359 -10.44 -11.68 -11.59
CA TRP A 359 -11.85 -11.93 -11.28
C TRP A 359 -12.55 -12.70 -12.42
N PHE A 360 -12.33 -12.30 -13.67
CA PHE A 360 -12.88 -12.98 -14.83
C PHE A 360 -12.37 -14.41 -14.94
N PHE A 361 -11.06 -14.64 -14.84
CA PHE A 361 -10.47 -15.98 -14.95
C PHE A 361 -10.92 -16.91 -13.82
N ASP A 362 -11.06 -16.43 -12.58
CA ASP A 362 -11.62 -17.22 -11.47
C ASP A 362 -13.03 -17.73 -11.79
N ARG A 363 -13.88 -16.85 -12.35
CA ARG A 363 -15.25 -17.21 -12.77
C ARG A 363 -15.25 -18.15 -13.98
N LEU A 364 -14.41 -17.88 -14.98
CA LEU A 364 -14.28 -18.72 -16.16
C LEU A 364 -13.87 -20.15 -15.80
N PHE A 365 -12.83 -20.33 -14.98
CA PHE A 365 -12.39 -21.67 -14.58
C PHE A 365 -13.45 -22.43 -13.77
N ARG A 366 -14.27 -21.73 -12.98
CA ARG A 366 -15.40 -22.36 -12.29
C ARG A 366 -16.43 -22.90 -13.30
N VAL A 367 -16.82 -22.09 -14.27
CA VAL A 367 -17.76 -22.51 -15.33
C VAL A 367 -17.18 -23.65 -16.16
N LEU A 368 -15.90 -23.60 -16.53
CA LEU A 368 -15.23 -24.67 -17.27
C LEU A 368 -15.21 -26.00 -16.50
N ARG A 369 -15.01 -25.98 -15.18
CA ARG A 369 -15.08 -27.19 -14.34
C ARG A 369 -16.48 -27.80 -14.31
N VAL A 370 -17.51 -26.96 -14.15
CA VAL A 370 -18.91 -27.41 -14.19
C VAL A 370 -19.25 -27.96 -15.57
N ALA A 371 -18.86 -27.27 -16.64
CA ALA A 371 -19.08 -27.70 -18.02
C ALA A 371 -18.38 -29.04 -18.34
N LYS A 372 -17.15 -29.24 -17.85
CA LYS A 372 -16.39 -30.49 -18.03
C LYS A 372 -17.07 -31.69 -17.37
N ASN A 373 -17.64 -31.52 -16.18
CA ASN A 373 -18.31 -32.61 -15.45
C ASN A 373 -19.73 -32.86 -15.98
N GLY A 374 -20.37 -31.82 -16.52
CA GLY A 374 -21.71 -31.86 -17.09
C GLY A 374 -22.80 -32.07 -16.05
N VAL A 375 -24.05 -32.08 -16.52
CA VAL A 375 -25.21 -32.39 -15.68
C VAL A 375 -25.39 -33.91 -15.62
N ARG A 376 -25.44 -34.47 -14.41
CA ARG A 376 -25.69 -35.90 -14.17
C ARG A 376 -26.98 -36.06 -13.37
N ARG A 377 -27.72 -37.15 -13.59
CA ARG A 377 -28.84 -37.53 -12.74
C ARG A 377 -28.34 -38.39 -11.58
N ALA A 378 -28.74 -38.03 -10.37
CA ALA A 378 -28.51 -38.81 -9.16
C ALA A 378 -29.76 -39.62 -8.81
N SER A 379 -29.58 -40.85 -8.33
CA SER A 379 -30.64 -41.61 -7.65
C SER A 379 -30.60 -41.29 -6.17
N VAL A 380 -31.77 -40.96 -5.62
CA VAL A 380 -31.96 -40.59 -4.22
C VAL A 380 -32.49 -41.80 -3.48
N VAL A 381 -31.79 -42.25 -2.44
CA VAL A 381 -32.22 -43.33 -1.56
C VAL A 381 -32.37 -42.75 -0.15
N GLU A 382 -33.58 -42.84 0.39
CA GLU A 382 -33.86 -42.44 1.76
C GLU A 382 -33.45 -43.56 2.70
N LEU A 383 -32.50 -43.30 3.61
CA LEU A 383 -32.07 -44.25 4.63
C LEU A 383 -32.85 -44.04 5.94
N SER A 384 -33.15 -42.78 6.26
CA SER A 384 -33.95 -42.35 7.42
C SER A 384 -34.53 -40.96 7.18
N ASP A 385 -35.43 -40.52 8.06
CA ASP A 385 -36.07 -39.19 8.04
C ASP A 385 -35.07 -38.00 7.99
N GLU A 386 -33.81 -38.22 8.39
CA GLU A 386 -32.77 -37.20 8.44
C GLU A 386 -31.60 -37.45 7.46
N ILE A 387 -31.52 -38.64 6.84
CA ILE A 387 -30.36 -39.05 6.05
C ILE A 387 -30.79 -39.54 4.67
N VAL A 388 -30.30 -38.81 3.66
CA VAL A 388 -30.50 -39.13 2.25
C VAL A 388 -29.17 -39.50 1.62
N ARG A 389 -29.14 -40.65 0.95
CA ARG A 389 -28.01 -41.09 0.13
C ARG A 389 -28.24 -40.70 -1.33
N LEU A 390 -27.23 -40.07 -1.90
CA LEU A 390 -27.20 -39.64 -3.30
C LEU A 390 -26.19 -40.49 -4.07
N ASP A 391 -26.70 -41.39 -4.92
CA ASP A 391 -25.87 -42.22 -5.78
C ASP A 391 -25.80 -41.61 -7.20
N ILE A 392 -24.59 -41.30 -7.67
CA ILE A 392 -24.35 -40.68 -8.98
C ILE A 392 -23.69 -41.72 -9.90
N SER A 393 -24.40 -42.10 -10.97
CA SER A 393 -23.91 -43.10 -11.92
C SER A 393 -22.84 -42.54 -12.88
N GLY A 394 -21.86 -43.40 -13.21
CA GLY A 394 -20.86 -43.10 -14.24
C GLY A 394 -19.75 -42.12 -13.82
N VAL A 395 -19.45 -42.02 -12.52
CA VAL A 395 -18.30 -41.28 -11.99
C VAL A 395 -17.42 -42.22 -11.17
N ARG A 396 -16.17 -42.40 -11.59
CA ARG A 396 -15.18 -43.23 -10.87
C ARG A 396 -14.17 -42.32 -10.18
N TRP A 397 -14.31 -42.18 -8.87
CA TRP A 397 -13.34 -41.46 -8.04
C TRP A 397 -12.19 -42.39 -7.64
N LEU A 398 -10.96 -41.86 -7.52
CA LEU A 398 -9.85 -42.64 -6.98
C LEU A 398 -10.16 -43.06 -5.54
N SER A 399 -9.88 -44.32 -5.18
CA SER A 399 -10.22 -44.96 -3.90
C SER A 399 -9.50 -44.38 -2.66
N THR A 400 -8.91 -43.19 -2.77
CA THR A 400 -8.20 -42.57 -1.65
C THR A 400 -9.21 -41.89 -0.72
N PRO A 401 -9.19 -42.18 0.59
CA PRO A 401 -10.09 -41.53 1.55
C PRO A 401 -9.85 -40.01 1.65
N GLY A 402 -10.91 -39.25 1.91
CA GLY A 402 -10.83 -37.80 2.20
C GLY A 402 -11.17 -36.86 1.04
N TYR A 403 -11.68 -37.37 -0.08
CA TYR A 403 -12.19 -36.52 -1.17
C TYR A 403 -13.58 -35.96 -0.82
N HIS A 404 -13.80 -34.70 -1.21
CA HIS A 404 -15.09 -34.03 -1.16
C HIS A 404 -15.47 -33.55 -2.57
N ALA A 405 -16.75 -33.61 -2.89
CA ALA A 405 -17.32 -33.07 -4.11
C ALA A 405 -18.14 -31.83 -3.78
N TYR A 406 -18.11 -30.85 -4.69
CA TYR A 406 -19.04 -29.73 -4.68
C TYR A 406 -20.18 -30.08 -5.63
N ILE A 407 -21.42 -30.09 -5.12
CA ILE A 407 -22.61 -30.49 -5.89
C ILE A 407 -23.52 -29.28 -6.04
N ASP A 408 -23.95 -29.04 -7.28
CA ASP A 408 -24.97 -28.04 -7.64
C ASP A 408 -26.31 -28.76 -7.89
N PHE A 409 -27.42 -28.20 -7.37
CA PHE A 409 -28.77 -28.77 -7.51
C PHE A 409 -29.68 -27.91 -8.41
N PRO A 410 -29.50 -27.94 -9.73
CA PRO A 410 -30.24 -27.08 -10.65
C PRO A 410 -31.77 -27.33 -10.63
N THR A 411 -32.22 -28.55 -10.30
CA THR A 411 -33.65 -28.90 -10.25
C THR A 411 -34.33 -28.43 -8.97
N LEU A 412 -33.62 -28.43 -7.83
CA LEU A 412 -34.16 -28.03 -6.53
C LEU A 412 -34.12 -26.51 -6.33
N GLN A 413 -33.13 -25.85 -6.94
CA GLN A 413 -32.95 -24.40 -6.85
C GLN A 413 -32.80 -23.76 -8.25
N PRO A 414 -33.87 -23.71 -9.06
CA PRO A 414 -33.80 -23.25 -10.45
C PRO A 414 -33.29 -21.82 -10.61
N PHE A 415 -33.60 -20.97 -9.63
CA PHE A 415 -33.20 -19.55 -9.63
C PHE A 415 -31.80 -19.32 -9.05
N ARG A 416 -31.10 -20.37 -8.59
CA ARG A 416 -29.76 -20.27 -7.97
C ARG A 416 -28.83 -21.42 -8.38
N PRO A 417 -28.63 -21.69 -9.68
CA PRO A 417 -27.80 -22.79 -10.17
C PRO A 417 -26.31 -22.67 -9.85
N TRP A 418 -25.86 -21.53 -9.31
CA TRP A 418 -24.48 -21.28 -8.89
C TRP A 418 -24.20 -21.67 -7.43
N GLN A 419 -25.20 -22.15 -6.69
CA GLN A 419 -25.03 -22.65 -5.33
C GLN A 419 -24.47 -24.07 -5.35
N ASN A 420 -23.24 -24.20 -4.85
CA ASN A 420 -22.57 -25.48 -4.65
C ASN A 420 -22.45 -25.77 -3.15
N TYR A 421 -22.62 -27.03 -2.79
CA TYR A 421 -22.46 -27.53 -1.43
C TYR A 421 -21.39 -28.61 -1.37
N PRO A 422 -20.44 -28.53 -0.40
CA PRO A 422 -19.41 -29.55 -0.24
C PRO A 422 -19.97 -30.78 0.47
N PHE A 423 -19.81 -31.95 -0.13
CA PHE A 423 -20.15 -33.25 0.46
C PHE A 423 -18.94 -34.18 0.42
N SER A 424 -18.73 -34.92 1.50
CA SER A 424 -17.73 -36.00 1.52
C SER A 424 -18.20 -37.17 0.68
N ILE A 425 -17.28 -37.78 -0.08
CA ILE A 425 -17.60 -38.90 -0.95
C ILE A 425 -17.38 -40.21 -0.20
N THR A 426 -18.40 -41.08 -0.21
CA THR A 426 -18.30 -42.44 0.29
C THR A 426 -18.25 -43.41 -0.89
N ASN A 427 -17.32 -44.35 -0.90
CA ASN A 427 -17.20 -45.31 -2.00
C ASN A 427 -18.32 -46.36 -1.90
N THR A 428 -19.14 -46.47 -2.94
CA THR A 428 -20.24 -47.42 -3.02
C THR A 428 -19.77 -48.88 -2.92
N ALA A 429 -18.56 -49.22 -3.41
CA ALA A 429 -18.01 -50.56 -3.28
C ALA A 429 -17.76 -50.95 -1.82
N LEU A 430 -17.25 -50.02 -1.00
CA LEU A 430 -17.05 -50.25 0.43
C LEU A 430 -18.38 -50.40 1.18
N LEU A 431 -19.42 -49.68 0.75
CA LEU A 431 -20.76 -49.84 1.32
C LEU A 431 -21.37 -51.19 0.96
N GLN A 432 -21.22 -51.64 -0.28
CA GLN A 432 -21.74 -52.94 -0.72
C GLN A 432 -21.07 -54.12 -0.01
N GLU A 433 -19.76 -54.05 0.25
CA GLU A 433 -19.05 -55.04 1.07
C GLU A 433 -19.55 -55.03 2.52
N ALA A 434 -19.75 -53.86 3.12
CA ALA A 434 -20.27 -53.74 4.48
C ALA A 434 -21.69 -54.32 4.61
N PHE A 435 -22.60 -53.97 3.70
CA PHE A 435 -23.96 -54.52 3.69
C PHE A 435 -23.98 -56.02 3.41
N ALA A 436 -23.11 -56.52 2.53
CA ALA A 436 -22.98 -57.96 2.28
C ALA A 436 -22.48 -58.71 3.53
N ALA A 437 -21.47 -58.16 4.23
CA ALA A 437 -20.95 -58.74 5.47
C ALA A 437 -22.00 -58.74 6.60
N GLU A 438 -22.77 -57.67 6.74
CA GLU A 438 -23.84 -57.55 7.74
C GLU A 438 -24.99 -58.54 7.44
N SER A 439 -25.33 -58.74 6.16
CA SER A 439 -26.32 -59.73 5.75
C SER A 439 -25.88 -61.18 6.00
N SER A 440 -24.59 -61.49 5.84
CA SER A 440 -24.06 -62.82 6.16
C SER A 440 -24.03 -63.10 7.66
N ASP A 441 -23.70 -62.09 8.48
CA ASP A 441 -23.64 -62.25 9.94
C ASP A 441 -25.04 -62.40 10.56
N SER A 442 -26.05 -61.75 9.98
CA SER A 442 -27.46 -61.92 10.38
C SER A 442 -28.08 -63.26 9.98
N GLY A 443 -27.47 -64.00 9.04
CA GLY A 443 -27.93 -65.30 8.58
C GLY A 443 -27.53 -66.48 9.48
N ASP A 444 -26.54 -66.30 10.35
CA ASP A 444 -25.98 -67.37 11.19
C ASP A 444 -26.59 -67.43 12.61
N VAL A 445 -27.58 -66.58 12.94
CA VAL A 445 -28.22 -66.52 14.27
C VAL A 445 -29.56 -67.27 14.35
N GLU A 446 -30.08 -67.79 13.23
CA GLU A 446 -31.35 -68.53 13.19
C GLU A 446 -31.17 -70.05 13.02
N MET A 447 -30.27 -70.68 13.79
CA MET A 447 -30.29 -72.15 13.94
C MET A 447 -29.54 -72.66 15.19
N SER A 448 -30.12 -72.50 16.37
CA SER A 448 -29.83 -73.37 17.53
C SER A 448 -30.96 -73.35 18.56
#